data_AF-A0A151WZU8-F1
#
_entry.id   AF-A0A151WZU8-F1
#
_cell.length_a   1.000
_cell.length_b   1.000
_cell.length_c   1.000
_cell.angle_alpha   90.00
_cell.angle_beta   90.00
_cell.angle_gamma   90.00
#
_symmetry.space_group_name_H-M   'P 1'
#
loop_
_entity.id
_entity.type
_entity.pdbx_description
1 polymer ?
#
loop_
_entity_poly.entity_id
_entity_poly.type
_entity_poly.pdbx_seq_one_letter_code
_entity_poly.pdbx_strand_id
1 'polypeptide(L)'
;MIYDMPSDATDFTEPGVYYARTSRSRWSFYKLFEKMAAMYGFGGKECLLKAICEAAFVPFDVHHGLLGQLVQTFLRPSSTREEYDEYGDREYRAAERLGELAEGAGCHALYPECRRSVLDVFSTLTT
;
A
#
# COMPACT_ATOMS: atom_id res chain seq x y z
N MET A 1 -18.37 -15.35 -26.06
CA MET A 1 -17.03 -14.85 -25.67
C MET A 1 -16.41 -14.25 -26.92
N ILE A 2 -16.27 -12.93 -26.96
CA ILE A 2 -15.59 -12.22 -28.04
C ILE A 2 -14.13 -12.16 -27.63
N TYR A 3 -13.25 -12.77 -28.41
CA TYR A 3 -11.81 -12.61 -28.23
C TYR A 3 -11.46 -11.25 -28.85
N ASP A 4 -11.10 -10.27 -28.02
CA ASP A 4 -10.64 -8.98 -28.51
C ASP A 4 -9.29 -9.20 -29.19
N MET A 5 -9.22 -8.92 -30.50
CA MET A 5 -8.00 -9.06 -31.25
C MET A 5 -7.09 -7.87 -30.87
N PRO A 6 -5.86 -8.10 -30.39
CA PRO A 6 -4.98 -7.00 -30.03
C PRO A 6 -4.68 -6.14 -31.26
N SER A 7 -4.70 -4.83 -31.07
CA SER A 7 -4.53 -3.83 -32.13
C SER A 7 -3.11 -3.79 -32.70
N ASP A 8 -2.14 -4.38 -32.00
CA ASP A 8 -0.71 -4.25 -32.30
C ASP A 8 0.01 -5.60 -32.17
N ALA A 9 0.82 -5.95 -33.17
CA ALA A 9 1.56 -7.21 -33.21
C ALA A 9 2.68 -7.31 -32.14
N THR A 10 3.14 -6.16 -31.62
CA THR A 10 4.18 -6.07 -30.60
C THR A 10 3.82 -6.77 -29.29
N ASP A 11 2.52 -6.93 -29.01
CA ASP A 11 2.02 -7.65 -27.82
C ASP A 11 2.51 -9.10 -27.75
N PHE A 12 2.68 -9.75 -28.91
CA PHE A 12 3.11 -11.15 -28.98
C PHE A 12 4.60 -11.30 -29.22
N THR A 13 5.21 -10.38 -29.96
CA THR A 13 6.63 -10.49 -30.35
C THR A 13 7.57 -10.01 -29.25
N GLU A 14 7.10 -9.13 -28.35
CA GLU A 14 7.89 -8.57 -27.24
C GLU A 14 7.13 -8.66 -25.90
N PRO A 15 6.86 -9.89 -25.41
CA PRO A 15 6.05 -10.08 -24.21
C PRO A 15 6.63 -9.35 -22.99
N GLY A 16 7.96 -9.22 -22.89
CA GLY A 16 8.61 -8.46 -21.80
C GLY A 16 8.22 -6.98 -21.75
N VAL A 17 8.04 -6.33 -22.90
CA VAL A 17 7.63 -4.91 -22.98
C VAL A 17 6.14 -4.76 -22.68
N TYR A 18 5.31 -5.69 -23.16
CA TYR A 18 3.89 -5.73 -22.84
C TYR A 18 3.66 -5.90 -21.33
N TYR A 19 4.29 -6.90 -20.71
CA TYR A 19 4.17 -7.13 -19.28
C TYR A 19 4.65 -5.95 -18.46
N ALA A 20 5.75 -5.29 -18.84
CA ALA A 20 6.21 -4.07 -18.17
C ALA A 20 5.20 -2.91 -18.28
N ARG A 21 4.50 -2.78 -19.41
CA ARG A 21 3.48 -1.73 -19.62
C ARG A 21 2.16 -2.01 -18.91
N THR A 22 1.74 -3.27 -18.86
CA THR A 22 0.48 -3.66 -18.20
C THR A 22 0.64 -4.02 -16.72
N SER A 23 1.86 -4.29 -16.25
CA SER A 23 2.09 -4.61 -14.84
C SER A 23 1.80 -3.38 -13.99
N ARG A 24 0.84 -3.49 -13.09
CA ARG A 24 0.60 -2.48 -12.07
C ARG A 24 1.55 -2.74 -10.91
N SER A 25 2.48 -1.82 -10.71
CA SER A 25 3.30 -1.77 -9.51
C SER A 25 2.44 -1.55 -8.27
N ARG A 26 2.94 -1.95 -7.11
CA ARG A 26 2.37 -1.58 -5.82
C ARG A 26 2.20 -0.08 -5.66
N TRP A 27 3.14 0.70 -6.20
CA TRP A 27 3.10 2.16 -6.17
C TRP A 27 1.85 2.70 -6.88
N SER A 28 1.46 2.08 -8.00
CA SER A 28 0.21 2.41 -8.70
C SER A 28 -1.03 2.18 -7.82
N PHE A 29 -1.04 1.10 -7.03
CA PHE A 29 -2.14 0.82 -6.10
C PHE A 29 -2.20 1.84 -4.96
N TYR A 30 -1.06 2.21 -4.38
CA TYR A 30 -1.00 3.25 -3.35
C TYR A 30 -1.49 4.59 -3.89
N LYS A 31 -1.00 5.04 -5.06
CA LYS A 31 -1.48 6.27 -5.71
C LYS A 31 -2.99 6.26 -5.96
N LEU A 32 -3.55 5.11 -6.36
CA LEU A 32 -4.99 4.95 -6.51
C LEU A 32 -5.71 5.09 -5.15
N PHE A 33 -5.19 4.44 -4.11
CA PHE A 33 -5.75 4.49 -2.78
C PHE A 33 -5.70 5.90 -2.18
N GLU A 34 -4.60 6.63 -2.37
CA GLU A 34 -4.49 8.04 -1.96
C GLU A 34 -5.55 8.91 -2.60
N LYS A 35 -5.74 8.78 -3.92
CA LYS A 35 -6.77 9.51 -4.66
C LYS A 35 -8.16 9.20 -4.12
N MET A 36 -8.47 7.92 -3.91
CA MET A 36 -9.75 7.48 -3.34
C MET A 36 -9.92 8.02 -1.92
N ALA A 37 -8.92 7.88 -1.06
CA ALA A 37 -8.93 8.36 0.30
C ALA A 37 -9.12 9.89 0.36
N ALA A 38 -8.47 10.64 -0.54
CA ALA A 38 -8.66 12.08 -0.65
C ALA A 38 -10.10 12.43 -1.09
N MET A 39 -10.63 11.75 -2.11
CA MET A 39 -12.00 11.97 -2.60
C MET A 39 -13.08 11.68 -1.55
N TYR A 40 -12.91 10.65 -0.73
CA TYR A 40 -13.85 10.27 0.32
C TYR A 40 -13.59 10.95 1.67
N GLY A 41 -12.59 11.86 1.77
CA GLY A 41 -12.29 12.58 3.02
C GLY A 41 -11.64 11.72 4.10
N PHE A 42 -10.90 10.67 3.71
CA PHE A 42 -10.14 9.79 4.60
C PHE A 42 -8.67 10.23 4.80
N GLY A 43 -8.35 11.50 4.55
CA GLY A 43 -7.02 12.07 4.85
C GLY A 43 -5.91 11.78 3.83
N GLY A 44 -6.26 11.22 2.66
CA GLY A 44 -5.37 11.12 1.51
C GLY A 44 -4.06 10.39 1.79
N LYS A 45 -2.95 10.98 1.30
CA LYS A 45 -1.59 10.40 1.41
C LYS A 45 -1.11 10.24 2.84
N GLU A 46 -1.31 11.24 3.69
CA GLU A 46 -0.85 11.20 5.08
C GLU A 46 -1.45 10.03 5.86
N CYS A 47 -2.72 9.72 5.64
CA CYS A 47 -3.35 8.57 6.27
C CYS A 47 -2.85 7.23 5.74
N LEU A 48 -2.50 7.14 4.45
CA LEU A 48 -1.87 5.94 3.91
C LEU A 48 -0.46 5.74 4.47
N LEU A 49 0.34 6.81 4.57
CA LEU A 49 1.68 6.75 5.17
C LEU A 49 1.62 6.35 6.65
N LYS A 50 0.67 6.92 7.41
CA LYS A 50 0.41 6.51 8.79
C LYS A 50 0.04 5.04 8.89
N ALA A 51 -0.85 4.55 8.03
CA ALA A 51 -1.25 3.14 7.99
C ALA A 51 -0.06 2.21 7.73
N ILE A 52 0.82 2.57 6.80
CA ILE A 52 2.05 1.81 6.49
C ILE A 52 3.00 1.80 7.70
N CYS A 53 3.20 2.95 8.35
CA CYS A 53 4.01 3.05 9.57
C CYS A 53 3.43 2.16 10.69
N GLU A 54 2.13 2.26 10.94
CA GLU A 54 1.43 1.48 11.97
C GLU A 54 1.51 -0.02 11.71
N ALA A 55 1.30 -0.47 10.47
CA ALA A 55 1.41 -1.87 10.08
C ALA A 55 2.84 -2.42 10.15
N ALA A 56 3.85 -1.55 10.06
CA ALA A 56 5.24 -1.92 10.26
C ALA A 56 5.63 -1.94 11.76
N PHE A 57 5.05 -1.05 12.56
CA PHE A 57 5.26 -0.97 14.01
C PHE A 57 4.57 -2.12 14.76
N VAL A 58 3.30 -2.37 14.47
CA VAL A 58 2.51 -3.48 15.04
C VAL A 58 1.99 -4.34 13.89
N PRO A 59 2.66 -5.45 13.56
CA PRO A 59 2.18 -6.35 12.53
C PRO A 59 0.81 -6.93 12.90
N PHE A 60 -0.14 -6.95 11.96
CA PHE A 60 -1.37 -7.72 12.08
C PHE A 60 -0.97 -9.20 12.18
N ASP A 61 -1.17 -9.78 13.35
CA ASP A 61 -0.86 -11.17 13.63
C ASP A 61 -1.85 -12.13 12.93
N VAL A 62 -1.53 -13.43 12.98
CA VAL A 62 -2.34 -14.51 12.38
C VAL A 62 -3.76 -14.56 12.97
N HIS A 63 -4.00 -13.93 14.13
CA HIS A 63 -5.31 -13.91 14.79
C HIS A 63 -6.35 -13.08 14.04
N HIS A 64 -5.92 -12.15 13.16
CA HIS A 64 -6.81 -11.38 12.29
C HIS A 64 -7.23 -12.12 10.99
N GLY A 65 -6.87 -13.40 10.87
CA GLY A 65 -7.25 -14.25 9.73
C GLY A 65 -6.66 -13.82 8.39
N LEU A 66 -7.29 -14.25 7.30
CA LEU A 66 -6.81 -13.96 5.93
C LEU A 66 -6.84 -12.45 5.62
N LEU A 67 -7.88 -11.75 6.07
CA LEU A 67 -8.02 -10.31 5.81
C LEU A 67 -6.88 -9.52 6.46
N GLY A 68 -6.53 -9.84 7.72
CA GLY A 68 -5.40 -9.22 8.40
C GLY A 68 -4.08 -9.43 7.66
N GLN A 69 -3.82 -10.65 7.16
CA GLN A 69 -2.61 -10.94 6.38
C GLN A 69 -2.57 -10.21 5.03
N LEU A 70 -3.71 -10.09 4.35
CA LEU A 70 -3.80 -9.33 3.10
C LEU A 70 -3.52 -7.85 3.34
N VAL A 71 -4.10 -7.28 4.40
CA VAL A 71 -3.88 -5.88 4.78
C VAL A 71 -2.44 -5.65 5.23
N GLN A 72 -1.88 -6.56 6.03
CA GLN A 72 -0.46 -6.53 6.40
C GLN A 72 0.44 -6.52 5.18
N THR A 73 0.17 -7.40 4.21
CA THR A 73 1.00 -7.53 3.00
C THR A 73 0.86 -6.29 2.13
N PHE A 74 -0.38 -5.78 2.00
CA PHE A 74 -0.67 -4.56 1.25
C PHE A 74 0.00 -3.34 1.88
N LEU A 75 -0.03 -3.16 3.20
CA LEU A 75 0.55 -2.02 3.90
C LEU A 75 2.04 -2.17 4.22
N ARG A 76 2.69 -3.22 3.73
CA ARG A 76 4.11 -3.48 3.95
C ARG A 76 4.87 -3.40 2.62
N PRO A 77 5.32 -2.19 2.20
CA PRO A 77 6.00 -1.97 0.92
C PRO A 77 7.21 -2.89 0.67
N SER A 78 7.82 -3.47 1.69
CA SER A 78 8.88 -4.48 1.59
C SER A 78 8.43 -5.88 1.17
N SER A 79 7.13 -6.18 1.19
CA SER A 79 6.59 -7.51 0.85
C SER A 79 6.72 -7.89 -0.63
N THR A 80 7.05 -6.95 -1.51
CA THR A 80 7.52 -7.20 -2.88
C THR A 80 8.85 -6.52 -3.15
N ARG A 81 9.55 -7.05 -4.17
CA ARG A 81 10.76 -6.47 -4.73
C ARG A 81 10.41 -5.82 -6.07
N GLU A 82 10.20 -4.52 -6.03
CA GLU A 82 9.84 -3.68 -7.17
C GLU A 82 10.74 -2.45 -7.17
N GLU A 83 11.15 -1.97 -8.36
CA GLU A 83 11.78 -0.66 -8.50
C GLU A 83 10.74 0.45 -8.28
N TYR A 84 11.18 1.64 -7.86
CA TYR A 84 10.27 2.79 -7.72
C TYR A 84 9.91 3.34 -9.09
N ASP A 85 8.62 3.57 -9.35
CA ASP A 85 8.19 4.18 -10.61
C ASP A 85 8.53 5.69 -10.62
N GLU A 86 8.37 6.35 -9.47
CA GLU A 86 8.58 7.77 -9.28
C GLU A 86 9.35 8.07 -7.98
N TYR A 87 9.93 9.28 -7.88
CA TYR A 87 10.65 9.71 -6.68
C TYR A 87 9.76 9.69 -5.42
N GLY A 88 8.49 10.09 -5.56
CA GLY A 88 7.53 10.14 -4.45
C GLY A 88 7.18 8.77 -3.85
N ASP A 89 7.42 7.68 -4.58
CA ASP A 89 7.13 6.32 -4.11
C ASP A 89 8.06 5.90 -2.96
N ARG A 90 9.19 6.60 -2.80
CA ARG A 90 10.15 6.41 -1.71
C ARG A 90 9.53 6.76 -0.35
N GLU A 91 8.52 7.62 -0.32
CA GLU A 91 7.85 8.01 0.92
C GLU A 91 7.12 6.83 1.57
N TYR A 92 6.52 5.93 0.80
CA TYR A 92 5.89 4.71 1.34
C TYR A 92 6.91 3.82 2.05
N ARG A 93 8.07 3.62 1.44
CA ARG A 93 9.17 2.83 2.02
C ARG A 93 9.83 3.52 3.20
N ALA A 94 9.86 4.85 3.21
CA ALA A 94 10.31 5.62 4.36
C ALA A 94 9.35 5.43 5.54
N ALA A 95 8.03 5.52 5.32
CA ALA A 95 7.02 5.30 6.34
C ALA A 95 7.14 3.91 6.98
N GLU A 96 7.34 2.87 6.16
CA GLU A 96 7.55 1.50 6.66
C GLU A 96 8.77 1.41 7.59
N ARG A 97 9.92 1.95 7.16
CA ARG A 97 11.14 1.96 7.99
C ARG A 97 10.97 2.75 9.28
N LEU A 98 10.25 3.86 9.23
CA LEU A 98 9.95 4.65 10.42
C LEU A 98 9.10 3.84 11.40
N GLY A 99 8.14 3.06 10.91
CA GLY A 99 7.36 2.13 11.74
C GLY A 99 8.21 1.01 12.35
N GLU A 100 9.12 0.42 11.59
CA GLU A 100 10.04 -0.62 12.09
C GLU A 100 10.97 -0.12 13.22
N LEU A 101 11.30 1.18 13.21
CA LEU A 101 12.15 1.83 14.20
C LEU A 101 11.35 2.58 15.28
N ALA A 102 10.02 2.63 15.17
CA ALA A 102 9.19 3.39 16.07
C ALA A 102 9.12 2.72 17.44
N GLU A 103 8.99 3.55 18.48
CA GLU A 103 8.68 3.13 19.85
C GLU A 103 7.51 3.99 20.37
N GLY A 104 6.64 3.40 21.20
CA GLY A 104 5.50 4.11 21.80
C GLY A 104 4.52 4.68 20.76
N ALA A 105 4.19 5.98 20.85
CA ALA A 105 3.22 6.65 19.98
C ALA A 105 3.79 7.12 18.61
N GLY A 106 4.96 6.60 18.20
CA GLY A 106 5.79 7.13 17.11
C GLY A 106 5.03 7.47 15.82
N CYS A 107 4.26 6.54 15.25
CA CYS A 107 3.55 6.79 14.00
C CYS A 107 2.45 7.86 14.10
N HIS A 108 1.83 8.04 15.27
CA HIS A 108 0.82 9.08 15.46
C HIS A 108 1.45 10.47 15.53
N ALA A 109 2.64 10.58 16.12
CA ALA A 109 3.41 11.82 16.16
C ALA A 109 4.01 12.19 14.79
N LEU A 110 4.37 11.18 13.97
CA LEU A 110 4.91 11.39 12.62
C LEU A 110 3.86 11.86 11.62
N TYR A 111 2.60 11.41 11.78
CA TYR A 111 1.51 11.72 10.86
C TYR A 111 0.30 12.34 11.60
N PRO A 112 0.45 13.54 12.20
CA PRO A 112 -0.59 14.16 13.02
C PRO A 112 -1.83 14.60 12.23
N GLU A 113 -1.68 14.85 10.92
CA GLU A 113 -2.77 15.23 10.02
C GLU A 113 -3.79 14.10 9.83
N CYS A 114 -3.35 12.85 9.99
CA CYS A 114 -4.25 11.71 9.95
C CYS A 114 -4.77 11.37 11.35
N ARG A 115 -6.03 11.71 11.62
CA ARG A 115 -6.67 11.37 12.91
C ARG A 115 -7.08 9.91 13.04
N ARG A 116 -7.23 9.20 11.92
CA ARG A 116 -7.67 7.79 11.90
C ARG A 116 -6.46 6.87 12.04
N SER A 117 -6.64 5.71 12.68
CA SER A 117 -5.64 4.65 12.75
C SER A 117 -6.18 3.42 12.05
N VAL A 118 -5.33 2.70 11.31
CA VAL A 118 -5.75 1.41 10.75
C VAL A 118 -5.84 0.36 11.84
N LEU A 119 -5.07 0.50 12.92
CA LEU A 119 -5.11 -0.41 14.07
C LEU A 119 -6.49 -0.41 14.75
N ASP A 120 -7.23 0.70 14.75
CA ASP A 120 -8.58 0.79 15.33
C ASP A 120 -9.61 -0.10 14.61
N VAL A 121 -9.42 -0.33 13.31
CA VAL A 121 -10.31 -1.18 12.50
C VAL A 121 -10.14 -2.66 12.85
N PHE A 122 -8.94 -3.07 13.25
CA PHE A 122 -8.61 -4.46 13.54
C PHE A 122 -8.66 -4.79 15.04
N SER A 123 -8.41 -3.81 15.92
CA SER A 123 -8.54 -4.00 17.38
C SER A 123 -9.97 -4.30 17.82
N THR A 124 -10.97 -3.78 17.09
CA THR A 124 -12.40 -4.03 17.35
C THR A 124 -12.88 -5.44 16.94
N LEU A 125 -12.03 -6.26 16.32
CA LEU A 125 -12.33 -7.66 16.00
C LEU A 125 -11.93 -8.65 17.13
N THR A 126 -11.69 -8.13 18.34
CA THR A 126 -11.59 -8.95 19.55
C THR A 126 -12.89 -8.86 20.34
N THR A 127 -13.90 -9.62 19.92
CA THR A 127 -15.05 -9.96 20.77
C THR A 127 -15.49 -11.40 20.49
#